data_AF-A0A958WRC8-F1
#
_entry.id   AF-A0A958WRC8-F1
#
_cell.length_a   1.000
_cell.length_b   1.000
_cell.length_c   1.000
_cell.angle_alpha   90.00
_cell.angle_beta   90.00
_cell.angle_gamma   90.00
#
_symmetry.space_group_name_H-M   'P 1'
#
loop_
_entity.id
_entity.type
_entity.pdbx_description
1 polymer ?
#
loop_
_entity_poly.entity_id
_entity_poly.type
_entity_poly.pdbx_seq_one_letter_code
_entity_poly.pdbx_strand_id
1 'polypeptide(L)'
;MAQKRKQRQITVQDTLAKSFEYGNSNLFVFRNINRVPLYYDKKEYKKLRQYNEKKEWDKLYPSLKKYVSNFGIENFYKNTYWIWRLAKLTELMGNQDEAILLYRLALNHYRSNIDIKTIELTYDSLNQK
;
A
#
# COMPACT_ATOMS: atom_id res chain seq x y z
N MET A 1 42.70 28.55 -33.97
CA MET A 1 41.94 28.91 -32.75
C MET A 1 40.55 28.28 -32.86
N ALA A 2 40.26 27.21 -32.12
CA ALA A 2 38.99 26.47 -32.25
C ALA A 2 38.22 26.51 -30.92
N GLN A 3 37.13 27.26 -30.89
CA GLN A 3 36.23 27.38 -29.74
C GLN A 3 35.37 26.11 -29.62
N LYS A 4 35.66 25.28 -28.61
CA LYS A 4 34.82 24.14 -28.24
C LYS A 4 33.50 24.64 -27.65
N ARG A 5 32.39 24.35 -28.34
CA ARG A 5 31.01 24.55 -27.85
C ARG A 5 30.81 23.78 -26.54
N LYS A 6 30.54 24.52 -25.46
CA LYS A 6 30.27 24.01 -24.12
C LYS A 6 28.90 23.33 -24.12
N GLN A 7 28.88 22.00 -24.20
CA GLN A 7 27.64 21.23 -23.99
C GLN A 7 27.15 21.49 -22.57
N ARG A 8 25.99 22.14 -22.43
CA ARG A 8 25.26 22.24 -21.17
C ARG A 8 24.80 20.81 -20.82
N GLN A 9 25.46 20.19 -19.85
CA GLN A 9 24.90 19.02 -19.18
C GLN A 9 23.66 19.48 -18.43
N ILE A 10 22.49 19.06 -18.91
CA ILE A 10 21.24 19.21 -18.18
C ILE A 10 21.27 18.08 -17.15
N THR A 11 21.69 18.39 -15.93
CA THR A 11 21.51 17.47 -14.80
C THR A 11 20.02 17.46 -14.47
N VAL A 12 19.29 16.51 -15.04
CA VAL A 12 17.95 16.18 -14.55
C VAL A 12 18.19 15.62 -13.16
N GLN A 13 17.94 16.42 -12.14
CA GLN A 13 17.87 15.92 -10.77
C GLN A 13 16.65 15.01 -10.71
N ASP A 14 16.88 13.73 -10.97
CA ASP A 14 15.94 12.65 -10.68
C ASP A 14 15.92 12.44 -9.15
N THR A 15 15.59 13.49 -8.42
CA THR A 15 15.52 13.51 -6.95
C THR A 15 14.30 12.73 -6.43
N LEU A 16 13.45 12.20 -7.32
CA LEU A 16 12.22 11.48 -6.98
C LEU A 16 12.43 9.97 -6.88
N ALA A 17 13.52 9.42 -7.39
CA ALA A 17 13.94 8.07 -7.10
C ALA A 17 14.73 8.04 -5.78
N LYS A 18 14.12 8.51 -4.68
CA LYS A 18 14.59 8.08 -3.35
C LYS A 18 14.49 6.57 -3.38
N SER A 19 15.64 5.90 -3.44
CA SER A 19 15.76 4.46 -3.48
C SER A 19 15.09 3.92 -2.22
N PHE A 20 13.81 3.57 -2.32
CA PHE A 20 13.10 2.79 -1.32
C PHE A 20 13.81 1.43 -1.29
N GLU A 21 14.82 1.30 -0.45
CA GLU A 21 15.38 0.01 -0.10
C GLU A 21 14.29 -0.77 0.62
N TYR A 22 13.60 -1.64 -0.13
CA TYR A 22 12.48 -2.46 0.33
C TYR A 22 12.81 -3.30 1.57
N GLY A 23 14.09 -3.54 1.86
CA GLY A 23 14.56 -4.30 3.02
C GLY A 23 14.75 -3.49 4.31
N ASN A 24 14.82 -2.16 4.25
CA ASN A 24 15.22 -1.30 5.39
C ASN A 24 14.21 -0.19 5.75
N SER A 25 13.05 -0.13 5.10
CA SER A 25 12.06 0.89 5.43
C SER A 25 11.34 0.57 6.74
N ASN A 26 11.65 1.29 7.83
CA ASN A 26 10.88 1.32 9.09
C ASN A 26 9.44 1.88 8.93
N LEU A 27 8.93 2.00 7.70
CA LEU A 27 7.63 2.59 7.38
C LEU A 27 6.47 1.65 7.72
N PHE A 28 6.66 0.33 7.57
CA PHE A 28 5.64 -0.66 7.91
C PHE A 28 6.26 -1.98 8.36
N VAL A 29 5.86 -2.46 9.53
CA VAL A 29 6.39 -3.69 10.11
C VAL A 29 5.35 -4.81 10.06
N PHE A 30 5.73 -5.93 9.47
CA PHE A 30 4.94 -7.16 9.47
C PHE A 30 5.49 -8.13 10.53
N ARG A 31 4.70 -8.40 11.57
CA ARG A 31 5.14 -9.19 12.74
C ARG A 31 5.26 -10.68 12.48
N ASN A 32 4.60 -11.17 11.44
CA ASN A 32 4.28 -12.58 11.24
C ASN A 32 4.90 -13.17 9.96
N ILE A 33 5.68 -12.39 9.21
CA ILE A 33 6.48 -12.91 8.09
C ILE A 33 7.42 -13.98 8.64
N ASN A 34 7.46 -15.14 7.98
CA ASN A 34 8.23 -16.32 8.38
C ASN A 34 7.85 -16.94 9.75
N ARG A 35 6.73 -16.53 10.36
CA ARG A 35 6.22 -17.12 11.61
C ARG A 35 4.95 -17.92 11.40
N VAL A 36 4.01 -17.37 10.64
CA VAL A 36 2.76 -18.06 10.27
C VAL A 36 2.51 -17.94 8.77
N PRO A 37 1.99 -19.01 8.11
CA PRO A 37 1.65 -18.93 6.69
C PRO A 37 0.52 -17.95 6.44
N LEU A 38 -0.60 -18.08 7.17
CA LEU A 38 -1.80 -17.29 6.99
C LEU A 38 -2.29 -16.74 8.34
N TYR A 39 -2.41 -15.43 8.44
CA TYR A 39 -3.07 -14.77 9.56
C TYR A 39 -4.55 -14.55 9.25
N TYR A 40 -5.43 -15.01 10.14
CA TYR A 40 -6.86 -14.77 10.06
C TYR A 40 -7.49 -14.76 11.45
N ASP A 41 -7.78 -13.56 11.95
CA ASP A 41 -8.65 -13.39 13.13
C ASP A 41 -10.07 -13.09 12.66
N LYS A 42 -10.98 -14.05 12.87
CA LYS A 42 -12.40 -13.94 12.47
C LYS A 42 -13.11 -12.74 13.11
N LYS A 43 -12.79 -12.40 14.36
CA LYS A 43 -13.43 -11.28 15.08
C LYS A 43 -12.93 -9.95 14.55
N GLU A 44 -11.62 -9.80 14.35
CA GLU A 44 -11.05 -8.59 13.76
C GLU A 44 -11.55 -8.41 12.32
N TYR A 45 -11.53 -9.48 11.52
CA TYR A 45 -11.99 -9.45 10.13
C TYR A 45 -13.46 -8.99 10.00
N LYS A 46 -14.34 -9.53 10.85
CA LYS A 46 -15.76 -9.13 10.86
C LYS A 46 -15.91 -7.63 11.18
N LYS A 47 -15.15 -7.11 12.14
CA LYS A 47 -15.18 -5.68 12.49
C LYS A 47 -14.68 -4.81 11.34
N LEU A 48 -13.58 -5.19 10.69
CA LEU A 48 -13.05 -4.48 9.52
C LEU A 48 -14.09 -4.38 8.42
N ARG A 49 -14.76 -5.48 8.11
CA ARG A 49 -15.84 -5.49 7.11
C ARG A 49 -16.97 -4.54 7.49
N GLN A 50 -17.41 -4.56 8.75
CA GLN A 50 -18.46 -3.65 9.24
C GLN A 50 -18.06 -2.18 9.13
N TYR A 51 -16.85 -1.81 9.55
CA TYR A 51 -16.36 -0.44 9.41
C TYR A 51 -16.24 -0.02 7.95
N ASN A 52 -15.82 -0.94 7.07
CA ASN A 52 -15.73 -0.69 5.64
C ASN A 52 -17.10 -0.45 5.00
N GLU A 53 -18.09 -1.29 5.31
CA GLU A 53 -19.47 -1.17 4.81
C GLU A 53 -20.15 0.10 5.33
N LYS A 54 -19.93 0.48 6.59
CA LYS A 54 -20.47 1.70 7.20
C LYS A 54 -19.71 2.97 6.87
N LYS A 55 -18.61 2.87 6.13
CA LYS A 55 -17.72 3.98 5.80
C LYS A 55 -17.11 4.69 7.01
N GLU A 56 -16.89 3.96 8.10
CA GLU A 56 -16.29 4.48 9.34
C GLU A 56 -14.76 4.51 9.21
N TRP A 57 -14.22 5.42 8.38
CA TRP A 57 -12.80 5.47 8.00
C TRP A 57 -11.87 5.67 9.20
N ASP A 58 -12.26 6.53 10.15
CA ASP A 58 -11.49 6.82 11.36
C ASP A 58 -11.28 5.59 12.24
N LYS A 59 -12.22 4.62 12.19
CA LYS A 59 -12.11 3.35 12.92
C LYS A 59 -11.49 2.26 12.06
N LEU A 60 -11.79 2.26 10.76
CA LEU A 60 -11.26 1.28 9.82
C LEU A 60 -9.75 1.41 9.71
N TYR A 61 -9.22 2.62 9.56
CA TYR A 61 -7.80 2.84 9.31
C TYR A 61 -6.89 2.24 10.39
N PRO A 62 -7.00 2.61 11.69
CA PRO A 62 -6.14 2.03 12.73
C PRO A 62 -6.38 0.53 12.92
N SER A 63 -7.63 0.06 12.77
CA SER A 63 -7.97 -1.36 12.88
C SER A 63 -7.33 -2.18 11.75
N LEU A 64 -7.38 -1.65 10.53
CA LEU A 64 -6.85 -2.30 9.34
C LEU A 64 -5.34 -2.31 9.35
N LYS A 65 -4.70 -1.19 9.76
CA LYS A 65 -3.26 -1.11 9.96
C LYS A 65 -2.77 -2.19 10.93
N LYS A 66 -3.45 -2.33 12.07
CA LYS A 66 -3.17 -3.40 13.05
C LYS A 66 -3.33 -4.79 12.42
N TYR A 67 -4.43 -5.05 11.71
CA TYR A 67 -4.70 -6.36 11.11
C TYR A 67 -3.66 -6.74 10.04
N VAL A 68 -3.33 -5.81 9.13
CA VAL A 68 -2.35 -6.02 8.06
C VAL A 68 -0.93 -6.18 8.63
N SER A 69 -0.58 -5.49 9.72
CA SER A 69 0.71 -5.68 10.40
C SER A 69 0.93 -7.10 10.94
N ASN A 70 -0.12 -7.90 11.06
CA ASN A 70 -0.04 -9.29 11.48
C ASN A 70 -0.08 -10.30 10.32
N PHE A 71 -0.01 -9.85 9.06
CA PHE A 71 -0.04 -10.75 7.91
C PHE A 71 1.10 -11.77 7.90
N GLY A 72 0.74 -13.01 7.54
CA GLY A 72 1.66 -14.07 7.14
C GLY A 72 1.90 -14.05 5.62
N ILE A 73 2.82 -14.89 5.15
CA ILE A 73 3.27 -14.89 3.75
C ILE A 73 2.14 -15.13 2.74
N GLU A 74 1.12 -15.91 3.13
CA GLU A 74 -0.01 -16.23 2.26
C GLU A 74 -1.03 -15.10 2.12
N ASN A 75 -1.12 -14.21 3.11
CA ASN A 75 -2.05 -13.10 3.05
C ASN A 75 -1.75 -12.14 1.89
N PHE A 76 -0.48 -12.03 1.46
CA PHE A 76 -0.08 -11.09 0.41
C PHE A 76 -0.74 -11.41 -0.94
N TYR A 77 -0.99 -12.70 -1.23
CA TYR A 77 -1.68 -13.12 -2.46
C TYR A 77 -3.16 -13.53 -2.23
N LYS A 78 -3.58 -13.82 -0.99
CA LYS A 78 -4.99 -14.16 -0.66
C LYS A 78 -5.83 -12.95 -0.24
N ASN A 79 -5.20 -11.91 0.30
CA ASN A 79 -5.87 -10.77 0.94
C ASN A 79 -5.34 -9.42 0.43
N THR A 80 -4.86 -9.37 -0.81
CA THR A 80 -4.30 -8.18 -1.46
C THR A 80 -5.25 -6.97 -1.40
N TYR A 81 -6.57 -7.20 -1.45
CA TYR A 81 -7.60 -6.18 -1.26
C TYR A 81 -7.38 -5.32 0.00
N TRP A 82 -7.05 -5.95 1.14
CA TRP A 82 -6.89 -5.24 2.41
C TRP A 82 -5.60 -4.41 2.46
N ILE A 83 -4.57 -4.84 1.73
CA ILE A 83 -3.35 -4.04 1.56
C ILE A 83 -3.67 -2.79 0.73
N TRP A 84 -4.41 -2.95 -0.37
CA TRP A 84 -4.83 -1.82 -1.19
C TRP A 84 -5.72 -0.85 -0.42
N ARG A 85 -6.68 -1.36 0.37
CA ARG A 85 -7.52 -0.54 1.24
C ARG A 85 -6.69 0.25 2.24
N LEU A 86 -5.68 -0.38 2.83
CA LEU A 86 -4.81 0.29 3.76
C LEU A 86 -3.97 1.36 3.06
N ALA A 87 -3.42 1.09 1.89
CA ALA A 87 -2.66 2.07 1.10
C ALA A 87 -3.47 3.33 0.83
N LYS A 88 -4.73 3.19 0.38
CA LYS A 88 -5.66 4.32 0.15
C LYS A 88 -5.97 5.10 1.42
N LEU A 89 -6.23 4.42 2.54
CA LEU A 89 -6.48 5.12 3.80
C LEU A 89 -5.23 5.83 4.32
N THR A 90 -4.05 5.24 4.16
CA THR A 90 -2.77 5.86 4.50
C THR A 90 -2.47 7.05 3.59
N GLU A 91 -2.84 7.01 2.31
CA GLU A 91 -2.72 8.15 1.39
C GLU A 91 -3.57 9.34 1.83
N LEU A 92 -4.80 9.08 2.30
CA LEU A 92 -5.74 10.12 2.71
C LEU A 92 -5.46 10.67 4.12
N MET A 93 -5.00 9.83 5.05
CA MET A 93 -4.97 10.14 6.49
C MET A 93 -3.60 9.97 7.15
N GLY A 94 -2.61 9.45 6.43
CA GLY A 94 -1.34 9.00 6.99
C GLY A 94 -0.11 9.53 6.24
N ASN A 95 0.96 8.75 6.27
CA ASN A 95 2.21 9.09 5.61
C ASN A 95 2.19 8.66 4.14
N GLN A 96 2.40 9.60 3.23
CA GLN A 96 2.45 9.35 1.79
C GLN A 96 3.51 8.30 1.39
N ASP A 97 4.68 8.28 2.04
CA ASP A 97 5.73 7.28 1.77
C ASP A 97 5.28 5.86 2.17
N GLU A 98 4.55 5.74 3.28
CA GLU A 98 3.96 4.47 3.73
C GLU A 98 2.87 4.01 2.75
N ALA A 99 2.06 4.94 2.22
CA ALA A 99 1.05 4.62 1.21
C ALA A 99 1.70 4.08 -0.08
N ILE A 100 2.75 4.74 -0.58
CA ILE A 100 3.50 4.30 -1.77
C ILE A 100 4.06 2.89 -1.57
N LEU A 101 4.64 2.61 -0.40
CA LEU A 101 5.15 1.28 -0.07
C LEU A 101 4.03 0.22 -0.11
N LEU A 102 2.87 0.51 0.50
CA LEU A 102 1.74 -0.41 0.54
C LEU A 102 1.13 -0.65 -0.85
N TYR A 103 1.07 0.38 -1.71
CA TYR A 103 0.64 0.22 -3.10
C TYR A 103 1.56 -0.71 -3.88
N ARG A 104 2.87 -0.47 -3.80
CA ARG A 104 3.87 -1.32 -4.46
C ARG A 104 3.77 -2.77 -3.99
N LEU A 105 3.60 -2.97 -2.69
CA LEU A 105 3.38 -4.29 -2.12
C LEU A 105 2.14 -4.97 -2.71
N ALA A 106 1.01 -4.25 -2.77
CA ALA A 106 -0.22 -4.79 -3.33
C ALA A 106 -0.08 -5.12 -4.82
N LEU A 107 0.60 -4.27 -5.61
CA LEU A 107 0.88 -4.50 -7.03
C LEU A 107 1.82 -5.68 -7.26
N ASN A 108 2.87 -5.84 -6.45
CA ASN A 108 3.82 -6.94 -6.58
C ASN A 108 3.20 -8.32 -6.28
N HIS A 109 2.26 -8.36 -5.35
CA HIS A 109 1.57 -9.59 -4.96
C HIS A 109 0.20 -9.76 -5.62
N TYR A 110 -0.15 -8.85 -6.53
CA TYR A 110 -1.33 -8.96 -7.35
C TYR A 110 -1.18 -10.15 -8.30
N ARG A 111 -2.12 -11.10 -8.18
CA ARG A 111 -2.32 -12.13 -9.20
C ARG A 111 -3.49 -11.68 -10.08
N SER A 112 -3.43 -12.03 -11.36
CA SER A 112 -4.39 -11.68 -12.42
C SER A 112 -5.85 -12.13 -12.17
N ASN A 113 -6.13 -12.78 -11.04
CA ASN A 113 -7.45 -13.26 -10.62
C ASN A 113 -8.22 -12.28 -9.70
N ILE A 114 -7.61 -11.15 -9.32
CA ILE A 114 -8.26 -10.07 -8.59
C ILE A 114 -8.52 -8.96 -9.61
N ASP A 115 -9.70 -8.35 -9.70
CA ASP A 115 -9.92 -7.28 -10.68
C ASP A 115 -9.60 -5.91 -10.07
N ILE A 116 -8.41 -5.35 -10.40
CA ILE A 116 -8.00 -4.00 -9.98
C ILE A 116 -9.04 -2.97 -10.40
N LYS A 117 -9.67 -3.11 -11.58
CA LYS A 117 -10.68 -2.14 -12.02
C LYS A 117 -11.86 -2.11 -11.07
N THR A 118 -12.30 -3.26 -10.56
CA THR A 118 -13.38 -3.30 -9.57
C THR A 118 -12.96 -2.59 -8.27
N ILE A 119 -11.70 -2.76 -7.85
CA ILE A 119 -11.16 -2.08 -6.66
C ILE A 119 -11.02 -0.58 -6.89
N GLU A 120 -10.52 -0.12 -8.05
CA GLU A 120 -10.39 1.30 -8.40
C GLU A 120 -11.76 1.97 -8.60
N LEU A 121 -12.67 1.36 -9.36
CA LEU A 121 -14.02 1.86 -9.64
C LEU A 121 -14.86 2.01 -8.36
N THR A 122 -14.72 1.07 -7.41
CA THR A 122 -15.38 1.17 -6.10
C THR A 122 -14.93 2.42 -5.34
N TYR A 123 -13.72 2.93 -5.60
CA TYR A 123 -13.16 4.07 -4.87
C TYR A 123 -13.32 5.38 -5.60
N ASP A 124 -13.22 5.40 -6.94
CA ASP A 124 -13.54 6.61 -7.72
C ASP A 124 -14.99 7.05 -7.47
N SER A 125 -15.91 6.08 -7.33
CA SER A 125 -17.30 6.32 -6.94
C SER A 125 -17.46 6.84 -5.49
N LEU A 126 -16.46 6.61 -4.62
CA LEU A 126 -16.47 7.09 -3.22
C LEU A 126 -15.84 8.48 -3.06
N ASN A 127 -14.98 8.90 -4.00
CA ASN A 127 -14.24 10.17 -3.97
C ASN A 127 -14.84 11.26 -4.87
N GLN A 128 -15.84 10.95 -5.71
CA GLN A 128 -16.62 11.96 -6.43
C GLN A 128 -17.66 12.60 -5.48
N LYS A 129 -17.23 13.59 -4.70
CA LYS A 129 -18.12 14.57 -4.07
C LYS A 129 -17.53 15.96 -4.14
#